data_AF-A0A915JQZ4-F1
#
_entry.id   AF-A0A915JQZ4-F1
#
_cell.length_a   1.000
_cell.length_b   1.000
_cell.length_c   1.000
_cell.angle_alpha   90.00
_cell.angle_beta   90.00
_cell.angle_gamma   90.00
#
_symmetry.space_group_name_H-M   'P 1'
#
loop_
_entity.id
_entity.type
_entity.pdbx_description
1 polymer ?
#
loop_
_entity_poly.entity_id
_entity_poly.type
_entity_poly.pdbx_seq_one_letter_code
_entity_poly.pdbx_strand_id
1 'polypeptide(L)'
;NDRYRQSFAEKANVVGPWLEHQLENVAGIALGGRGSLEQSLQRLTDLYHTVQTYKPNLDELERINQQLQENYIFENPFTSYTMETLRVGWETLITSINKTSNEIENQILTRDSKGIREDQLNEFRSSYNHFDKTRQGLDQEEFKSCLISVGFNIKPGR
;
A
#
# COMPACT_ATOMS: atom_id res chain seq x y z
N ASN A 1 -1.08 -37.83 4.25
CA ASN A 1 -0.69 -36.64 5.02
C ASN A 1 0.09 -35.62 4.20
N ASP A 2 1.12 -36.05 3.45
CA ASP A 2 1.93 -35.12 2.64
C ASP A 2 1.17 -34.40 1.53
N ARG A 3 0.14 -35.04 0.95
CA ARG A 3 -0.70 -34.42 -0.09
C ARG A 3 -1.40 -33.14 0.38
N TYR A 4 -1.89 -33.10 1.62
CA TYR A 4 -2.54 -31.90 2.18
C TYR A 4 -1.51 -30.79 2.45
N ARG A 5 -0.32 -31.17 2.93
CA ARG A 5 0.79 -30.22 3.17
C ARG A 5 1.26 -29.59 1.86
N GLN A 6 1.47 -30.39 0.82
CA GLN A 6 1.85 -29.90 -0.51
C GLN A 6 0.76 -29.00 -1.11
N SER A 7 -0.50 -29.43 -1.05
CA SER A 7 -1.62 -28.63 -1.58
C SER A 7 -1.74 -27.26 -0.91
N PHE A 8 -1.54 -27.17 0.41
CA PHE A 8 -1.53 -25.88 1.10
C PHE A 8 -0.33 -25.04 0.67
N ALA A 9 0.87 -25.63 0.65
CA ALA A 9 2.10 -24.93 0.34
C ALA A 9 2.11 -24.37 -1.09
N GLU A 10 1.66 -25.14 -2.08
CA GLU A 10 1.57 -24.69 -3.47
C GLU A 10 0.72 -23.42 -3.61
N LYS A 11 -0.43 -23.37 -2.94
CA LYS A 11 -1.30 -22.18 -2.96
C LYS A 11 -0.73 -21.04 -2.12
N ALA A 12 -0.22 -21.34 -0.92
CA ALA A 12 0.32 -20.34 -0.01
C ALA A 12 1.52 -19.61 -0.61
N ASN A 13 2.42 -20.34 -1.29
CA ASN A 13 3.59 -19.79 -1.98
C ASN A 13 3.25 -18.93 -3.20
N VAL A 14 1.99 -18.94 -3.66
CA VAL A 14 1.49 -18.01 -4.70
C VAL A 14 0.79 -16.81 -4.06
N VAL A 15 -0.06 -17.05 -3.06
CA VAL A 15 -0.84 -15.98 -2.40
C VAL A 15 0.05 -15.06 -1.57
N GLY A 16 1.05 -15.59 -0.86
CA GLY A 16 1.96 -14.81 -0.02
C GLY A 16 2.73 -13.73 -0.80
N PRO A 17 3.52 -14.08 -1.82
CA PRO A 17 4.23 -13.10 -2.63
C PRO A 17 3.30 -12.13 -3.38
N TRP A 18 2.11 -12.60 -3.79
CA TRP A 18 1.10 -11.73 -4.40
C TRP A 18 0.60 -10.66 -3.40
N LEU A 19 0.36 -11.01 -2.14
CA LEU A 19 -0.03 -10.07 -1.09
C LEU A 19 1.06 -9.02 -0.84
N GLU A 20 2.31 -9.46 -0.72
CA GLU A 20 3.47 -8.58 -0.55
C GLU A 20 3.57 -7.57 -1.70
N HIS A 21 3.46 -8.04 -2.95
CA HIS A 21 3.47 -7.17 -4.13
C HIS A 21 2.31 -6.17 -4.15
N GLN A 22 1.09 -6.57 -3.73
CA GLN A 22 -0.02 -5.61 -3.67
C GLN A 22 0.17 -4.56 -2.55
N LEU A 23 0.76 -4.94 -1.40
CA LEU A 23 1.10 -3.99 -0.35
C LEU A 23 2.14 -2.96 -0.83
N GLU A 24 3.15 -3.40 -1.58
CA GLU A 24 4.12 -2.51 -2.22
C GLU A 24 3.45 -1.55 -3.22
N ASN A 25 2.48 -2.03 -4.00
CA ASN A 25 1.71 -1.17 -4.90
C ASN A 25 0.94 -0.09 -4.15
N VAL A 26 0.28 -0.42 -3.04
CA VAL A 26 -0.41 0.58 -2.20
C VAL A 26 0.59 1.61 -1.67
N ALA A 27 1.73 1.15 -1.13
CA ALA A 27 2.78 2.04 -0.62
C ALA A 27 3.32 2.97 -1.72
N GLY A 28 3.51 2.46 -2.93
CA GLY A 28 3.92 3.24 -4.10
C GLY A 28 2.91 4.33 -4.49
N ILE A 29 1.61 4.06 -4.35
CA ILE A 29 0.55 5.05 -4.59
C ILE A 29 0.52 6.10 -3.46
N ALA A 30 0.63 5.65 -2.20
CA ALA A 30 0.60 6.51 -1.02
C ALA A 30 1.72 7.57 -1.02
N LEU A 31 2.91 7.22 -1.51
CA LEU A 31 4.05 8.13 -1.63
C LEU A 31 3.91 9.18 -2.74
N GLY A 32 2.74 9.32 -3.35
CA GLY A 32 2.48 10.38 -4.34
C GLY A 32 3.12 10.10 -5.69
N GLY A 33 3.00 8.87 -6.18
CA GLY A 33 3.47 8.46 -7.52
C GLY A 33 2.90 9.30 -8.67
N ARG A 34 3.44 9.11 -9.88
CA ARG A 34 3.08 9.88 -11.08
C ARG A 34 1.57 9.89 -11.34
N GLY A 35 1.01 11.07 -11.58
CA GLY A 35 -0.41 11.27 -11.94
C GLY A 35 -1.15 12.21 -11.00
N SER A 36 -2.41 12.51 -11.35
CA SER A 36 -3.30 13.33 -10.53
C SER A 36 -3.78 12.57 -9.28
N LEU A 37 -4.36 13.29 -8.32
CA LEU A 37 -4.97 12.67 -7.14
C LEU A 37 -6.10 11.70 -7.52
N GLU A 38 -6.91 12.07 -8.51
CA GLU A 38 -8.01 11.29 -9.06
C GLU A 38 -7.50 10.00 -9.70
N GLN A 39 -6.40 10.06 -10.45
CA GLN A 39 -5.78 8.87 -11.03
C GLN A 39 -5.27 7.92 -9.94
N SER A 40 -4.69 8.45 -8.86
CA SER A 40 -4.27 7.63 -7.72
C SER A 40 -5.46 6.96 -7.02
N LEU A 41 -6.59 7.67 -6.85
CA LEU A 41 -7.81 7.10 -6.28
C LEU A 41 -8.40 6.00 -7.18
N GLN A 42 -8.40 6.21 -8.51
CA GLN A 42 -8.82 5.18 -9.45
C GLN A 42 -7.93 3.93 -9.36
N ARG A 43 -6.60 4.09 -9.29
CA ARG A 43 -5.68 2.95 -9.10
C ARG A 43 -5.95 2.18 -7.82
N LEU A 44 -6.27 2.86 -6.71
CA LEU A 44 -6.63 2.20 -5.45
C LEU A 44 -7.96 1.46 -5.56
N THR A 45 -8.92 2.01 -6.30
CA THR A 45 -10.21 1.37 -6.57
C THR A 45 -10.02 0.11 -7.41
N ASP A 46 -9.24 0.17 -8.48
CA ASP A 46 -8.92 -0.98 -9.33
C ASP A 46 -8.16 -2.07 -8.54
N LEU A 47 -7.24 -1.64 -7.67
CA LEU A 47 -6.52 -2.53 -6.78
C LEU A 47 -7.48 -3.21 -5.79
N TYR A 48 -8.40 -2.46 -5.17
CA TYR A 48 -9.42 -3.03 -4.29
C TYR A 48 -10.24 -4.11 -5.00
N HIS A 49 -10.71 -3.84 -6.23
CA HIS A 49 -11.45 -4.82 -7.03
C HIS A 49 -10.61 -6.05 -7.37
N THR A 50 -9.34 -5.86 -7.70
CA THR A 50 -8.40 -6.96 -7.94
C THR A 50 -8.25 -7.82 -6.70
N VAL A 51 -8.12 -7.20 -5.53
CA VAL A 51 -8.05 -7.90 -4.25
C VAL A 51 -9.35 -8.66 -3.99
N GLN A 52 -10.52 -8.04 -4.12
CA GLN A 52 -11.80 -8.76 -3.94
C GLN A 52 -11.94 -9.97 -4.87
N THR A 53 -11.48 -9.86 -6.12
CA THR A 53 -11.49 -10.97 -7.09
C THR A 53 -10.57 -12.12 -6.68
N TYR A 54 -9.51 -11.83 -5.91
CA TYR A 54 -8.57 -12.83 -5.42
C TYR A 54 -9.02 -13.51 -4.11
N LYS A 55 -10.06 -12.99 -3.44
CA LYS A 55 -10.58 -13.49 -2.17
C LYS A 55 -10.92 -14.99 -2.17
N PRO A 56 -11.50 -15.57 -3.25
CA PRO A 56 -11.76 -17.00 -3.30
C PRO A 56 -10.50 -17.88 -3.17
N ASN A 57 -9.33 -17.40 -3.58
CA ASN A 57 -8.07 -18.15 -3.41
C ASN A 57 -7.67 -18.25 -1.93
N LEU A 58 -7.92 -17.19 -1.16
CA LEU A 58 -7.69 -17.20 0.29
C LEU A 58 -8.72 -18.09 1.01
N ASP A 59 -9.98 -18.08 0.56
CA ASP A 59 -11.03 -18.93 1.11
C ASP A 59 -10.77 -20.42 0.88
N GLU A 60 -10.19 -20.76 -0.28
CA GLU A 60 -9.75 -22.12 -0.55
C GLU A 60 -8.57 -22.54 0.35
N LEU A 61 -7.63 -21.63 0.62
CA LEU A 61 -6.56 -21.87 1.58
C LEU A 61 -7.09 -22.11 2.99
N GLU A 62 -8.11 -21.37 3.42
CA GLU A 62 -8.79 -21.60 4.71
C GLU A 62 -9.41 -23.00 4.78
N ARG A 63 -10.09 -23.44 3.70
CA ARG A 63 -10.65 -24.80 3.64
C ARG A 63 -9.58 -25.88 3.74
N ILE A 64 -8.46 -25.72 3.04
CA ILE A 64 -7.34 -26.68 3.10
C ILE A 64 -6.70 -26.65 4.49
N ASN A 65 -6.54 -25.46 5.10
CA ASN A 65 -6.03 -25.32 6.44
C ASN A 65 -6.93 -26.01 7.49
N GLN A 66 -8.25 -25.92 7.35
CA GLN A 66 -9.19 -26.64 8.19
C GLN A 66 -8.97 -28.16 8.08
N GLN A 67 -8.81 -28.69 6.87
CA GLN A 67 -8.52 -30.12 6.67
C GLN A 67 -7.19 -30.54 7.30
N LEU A 68 -6.16 -29.68 7.24
CA LEU A 68 -4.89 -29.94 7.92
C LEU A 68 -5.08 -30.05 9.44
N GLN A 69 -5.83 -29.12 10.03
CA GLN A 69 -6.13 -29.11 11.47
C GLN A 69 -6.95 -30.33 11.90
N GLU A 70 -7.97 -30.71 11.13
CA GLU A 70 -8.79 -31.92 11.37
C GLU A 70 -7.97 -33.20 11.33
N ASN A 71 -6.85 -33.21 10.59
CA ASN A 71 -5.90 -34.33 10.52
C ASN A 71 -4.71 -34.18 11.49
N TYR A 72 -4.77 -33.22 12.43
CA TYR A 72 -3.71 -32.93 13.41
C TYR A 72 -2.34 -32.59 12.78
N ILE A 73 -2.36 -31.94 11.62
CA ILE A 73 -1.17 -31.47 10.91
C ILE A 73 -1.00 -29.96 11.16
N PHE A 74 0.03 -29.60 11.92
CA PHE A 74 0.29 -28.19 12.30
C PHE A 74 1.54 -27.60 11.64
N GLU A 75 2.45 -28.43 11.17
CA GLU A 75 3.68 -28.00 10.54
C GLU A 75 3.64 -28.28 9.04
N ASN A 76 4.28 -27.43 8.25
CA ASN A 76 4.41 -27.64 6.82
C ASN A 76 5.80 -27.20 6.33
N PRO A 77 6.74 -28.13 6.10
CA PRO A 77 8.10 -27.77 5.69
C PRO A 77 8.18 -27.22 4.25
N PHE A 78 7.10 -27.29 3.48
CA PHE A 78 7.06 -26.88 2.07
C PHE A 78 6.73 -25.38 1.88
N THR A 79 6.43 -24.65 2.96
CA THR A 79 6.10 -23.21 2.92
C THR A 79 6.49 -22.54 4.22
N SER A 80 6.98 -21.29 4.15
CA SER A 80 7.14 -20.42 5.32
C SER A 80 5.86 -19.68 5.70
N TYR A 81 4.88 -19.62 4.79
CA TYR A 81 3.59 -18.99 5.04
C TYR A 81 2.67 -19.90 5.85
N THR A 82 2.12 -19.36 6.94
CA THR A 82 1.02 -19.96 7.70
C THR A 82 -0.30 -19.31 7.31
N MET A 83 -1.42 -20.00 7.52
CA MET A 83 -2.74 -19.41 7.26
C MET A 83 -2.96 -18.11 8.06
N GLU A 84 -2.42 -18.02 9.28
CA GLU A 84 -2.44 -16.81 10.09
C GLU A 84 -1.69 -15.65 9.42
N THR A 85 -0.45 -15.88 8.95
CA THR A 85 0.34 -14.83 8.28
C THR A 85 -0.36 -14.30 7.03
N LEU A 86 -1.01 -15.19 6.26
CA LEU A 86 -1.76 -14.80 5.06
C LEU A 86 -3.03 -14.00 5.40
N ARG A 87 -3.74 -14.37 6.46
CA ARG A 87 -4.93 -13.64 6.93
C ARG A 87 -4.57 -12.22 7.37
N VAL A 88 -3.53 -12.10 8.20
CA VAL A 88 -3.03 -10.79 8.65
C VAL A 88 -2.55 -9.95 7.46
N GLY A 89 -1.82 -10.54 6.51
CA GLY A 89 -1.39 -9.86 5.29
C GLY A 89 -2.57 -9.33 4.46
N TRP A 90 -3.63 -10.14 4.32
CA TRP A 90 -4.85 -9.75 3.63
C TRP A 90 -5.59 -8.59 4.29
N GLU A 91 -5.82 -8.68 5.61
CA GLU A 91 -6.48 -7.62 6.38
C GLU A 91 -5.68 -6.32 6.36
N THR A 92 -4.35 -6.44 6.46
CA THR A 92 -3.42 -5.31 6.34
C THR A 92 -3.54 -4.64 4.97
N LEU A 93 -3.61 -5.42 3.89
CA LEU A 93 -3.76 -4.90 2.53
C LEU A 93 -5.07 -4.12 2.36
N ILE A 94 -6.21 -4.70 2.77
CA ILE A 94 -7.50 -4.02 2.69
C ILE A 94 -7.50 -2.72 3.51
N THR A 95 -6.97 -2.79 4.74
CA THR A 95 -6.88 -1.62 5.62
C THR A 95 -6.00 -0.53 5.00
N SER A 96 -4.87 -0.91 4.42
CA SER A 96 -3.93 0.01 3.75
C SER A 96 -4.57 0.70 2.54
N ILE A 97 -5.30 -0.04 1.71
CA ILE A 97 -6.05 0.51 0.56
C ILE A 97 -7.07 1.55 1.03
N ASN A 98 -7.89 1.20 2.03
CA ASN A 98 -8.94 2.08 2.54
C ASN A 98 -8.35 3.35 3.17
N LYS A 99 -7.30 3.21 3.99
CA LYS A 99 -6.63 4.35 4.62
C LYS A 99 -6.03 5.28 3.58
N THR A 100 -5.29 4.74 2.61
CA THR A 100 -4.67 5.54 1.54
C THR A 100 -5.73 6.23 0.68
N SER A 101 -6.85 5.56 0.39
CA SER A 101 -7.96 6.15 -0.37
C SER A 101 -8.54 7.36 0.35
N ASN A 102 -8.85 7.21 1.65
CA ASN A 102 -9.36 8.31 2.48
C ASN A 102 -8.36 9.48 2.57
N GLU A 103 -7.06 9.19 2.67
CA GLU A 103 -6.02 10.23 2.69
C GLU A 103 -5.98 11.02 1.37
N ILE A 104 -6.11 10.34 0.23
CA ILE A 104 -6.15 10.98 -1.09
C ILE A 104 -7.44 11.79 -1.28
N GLU A 105 -8.59 11.27 -0.86
CA GLU A 105 -9.85 12.01 -0.89
C GLU A 105 -9.75 13.30 -0.05
N ASN A 106 -9.16 13.22 1.14
CA ASN A 106 -8.91 14.40 1.98
C ASN A 106 -7.95 15.40 1.32
N GLN A 107 -6.93 14.93 0.58
CA GLN A 107 -6.05 15.80 -0.20
C GLN A 107 -6.80 16.51 -1.33
N ILE A 108 -7.72 15.82 -2.02
CA ILE A 108 -8.58 16.41 -3.05
C ILE A 108 -9.45 17.52 -2.44
N LEU A 109 -10.14 17.23 -1.33
CA LEU A 109 -10.98 18.21 -0.63
C LEU A 109 -10.17 19.44 -0.17
N THR A 110 -8.95 19.22 0.32
CA THR A 110 -8.05 20.30 0.75
C THR A 110 -7.59 21.14 -0.44
N ARG A 111 -7.19 20.50 -1.54
CA ARG A 111 -6.81 21.19 -2.79
C ARG A 111 -7.94 22.10 -3.27
N ASP A 112 -9.15 21.54 -3.35
CA ASP A 112 -10.31 22.24 -3.90
C ASP A 112 -10.77 23.37 -2.99
N SER A 113 -10.81 23.15 -1.67
CA SER A 113 -11.18 24.19 -0.69
C SER A 113 -10.18 25.35 -0.61
N LYS A 114 -8.90 25.08 -0.93
CA LYS A 114 -7.84 26.10 -0.99
C LYS A 114 -7.71 26.75 -2.37
N GLY A 115 -8.46 26.29 -3.37
CA GLY A 115 -8.36 26.76 -4.75
C GLY A 115 -6.98 26.49 -5.37
N ILE A 116 -6.29 25.42 -4.94
CA ILE A 116 -4.98 25.06 -5.47
C ILE A 116 -5.17 24.45 -6.85
N ARG A 117 -4.56 25.08 -7.87
CA ARG A 117 -4.59 24.55 -9.23
C ARG A 117 -3.71 23.30 -9.34
N GLU A 118 -4.01 22.44 -10.31
CA GLU A 118 -3.29 21.19 -10.53
C GLU A 118 -1.79 21.40 -10.84
N ASP A 119 -1.46 22.41 -11.64
CA ASP A 119 -0.07 22.78 -11.96
C ASP A 119 0.71 23.27 -10.73
N GLN A 120 0.07 24.05 -9.85
CA GLN A 120 0.65 24.50 -8.59
C GLN A 120 0.87 23.33 -7.62
N LEU A 121 -0.09 22.40 -7.53
CA LEU A 121 0.08 21.18 -6.72
C LEU A 121 1.22 20.31 -7.26
N ASN A 122 1.35 20.20 -8.59
CA ASN A 122 2.43 19.48 -9.23
C ASN A 122 3.79 20.15 -8.98
N GLU A 123 3.86 21.48 -8.96
CA GLU A 123 5.06 22.23 -8.58
C GLU A 123 5.47 21.92 -7.13
N PHE A 124 4.53 21.96 -6.19
CA PHE A 124 4.79 21.61 -4.79
C PHE A 124 5.29 20.17 -4.63
N ARG A 125 4.64 19.21 -5.31
CA ARG A 125 5.05 17.80 -5.30
C ARG A 125 6.42 17.60 -5.92
N SER A 126 6.70 18.26 -7.04
CA SER A 126 8.00 18.18 -7.71
C SER A 126 9.11 18.71 -6.83
N SER A 127 8.87 19.84 -6.15
CA SER A 127 9.82 20.40 -5.18
C SER A 127 10.01 19.45 -4.00
N TYR A 128 8.93 19.00 -3.37
CA TYR A 128 9.00 18.08 -2.23
C TYR A 128 9.79 16.81 -2.57
N ASN A 129 9.46 16.15 -3.67
CA ASN A 129 10.12 14.91 -4.11
C ASN A 129 11.58 15.12 -4.53
N HIS A 130 11.97 16.35 -4.92
CA HIS A 130 13.37 16.66 -5.22
C HIS A 130 14.24 16.66 -3.96
N PHE A 131 13.68 17.14 -2.86
CA PHE A 131 14.39 17.21 -1.58
C PHE A 131 14.25 15.92 -0.76
N ASP A 132 13.12 15.21 -0.83
CA ASP A 132 12.88 13.94 -0.10
C ASP A 132 13.54 12.74 -0.80
N LYS A 133 14.88 12.72 -0.80
CA LYS A 133 15.65 11.67 -1.49
C LYS A 133 15.48 10.29 -0.86
N THR A 134 15.20 10.25 0.45
CA THR A 134 15.06 9.01 1.22
C THR A 134 13.63 8.48 1.22
N ARG A 135 12.65 9.29 0.80
CA ARG A 135 11.20 9.00 0.89
C ARG A 135 10.73 8.71 2.31
N GLN A 136 11.40 9.32 3.29
CA GLN A 136 11.02 9.24 4.70
C GLN A 136 10.44 10.56 5.21
N GLY A 137 10.33 11.55 4.33
CA GLY A 137 9.94 12.91 4.65
C GLY A 137 11.13 13.85 4.71
N LEU A 138 10.84 15.14 4.57
CA LEU A 138 11.84 16.20 4.60
C LEU A 138 12.31 16.47 6.03
N ASP A 139 13.61 16.47 6.26
CA ASP A 139 14.18 17.02 7.49
C ASP A 139 14.05 18.56 7.54
N GLN A 140 14.55 19.18 8.61
CA GLN A 140 14.43 20.62 8.80
C GLN A 140 15.14 21.43 7.69
N GLU A 141 16.31 20.98 7.23
CA GLU A 141 17.10 21.68 6.20
C GLU A 141 16.51 21.45 4.81
N GLU A 142 16.09 20.22 4.53
CA GLU A 142 15.40 19.84 3.29
C GLU A 142 14.06 20.57 3.16
N PHE A 143 13.28 20.66 4.24
CA PHE A 143 12.02 21.40 4.25
C PHE A 143 12.22 22.89 4.03
N LYS A 144 13.22 23.49 4.68
CA LYS A 144 13.61 24.89 4.43
C LYS A 144 13.97 25.11 2.96
N SER A 145 14.74 24.20 2.38
CA SER A 145 15.16 24.26 0.97
C SER A 145 13.98 24.10 0.01
N CYS A 146 13.06 23.19 0.31
CA CYS A 146 11.81 23.01 -0.42
C CYS A 146 10.97 24.30 -0.43
N LEU A 147 10.75 24.91 0.73
CA LEU A 147 10.00 26.16 0.85
C LEU A 147 10.62 27.31 0.04
N ILE A 148 11.95 27.45 0.08
CA ILE A 148 12.66 28.47 -0.70
C ILE A 148 12.48 28.21 -2.21
N SER A 149 12.55 26.95 -2.64
CA SER A 149 12.42 26.61 -4.07
C SER A 149 11.03 26.91 -4.65
N VAL A 150 9.98 26.90 -3.84
CA VAL A 150 8.61 27.28 -4.24
C VAL A 150 8.32 28.78 -4.02
N GLY A 151 9.37 29.57 -3.74
CA GLY A 151 9.30 31.03 -3.63
C GLY A 151 8.96 31.57 -2.24
N PHE A 152 8.96 30.74 -1.19
CA PHE A 152 8.70 31.21 0.17
C PHE A 152 9.94 31.85 0.79
N ASN A 153 9.82 33.11 1.23
CA ASN A 153 10.93 33.84 1.81
C ASN A 153 11.00 33.63 3.33
N ILE A 154 11.98 32.83 3.79
CA ILE A 154 12.19 32.53 5.20
C ILE A 154 13.07 33.63 5.79
N LYS A 155 12.43 34.57 6.52
CA LYS A 155 13.17 35.60 7.26
C LYS A 155 14.02 34.94 8.34
N PRO A 156 15.29 35.36 8.55
CA PRO A 156 16.07 34.92 9.70
C PRO A 156 15.28 35.25 10.97
N GLY A 157 15.13 34.27 11.87
CA GLY A 157 14.58 34.52 13.20
C GLY A 157 15.40 35.60 13.91
N ARG A 158 14.71 36.53 14.57
CA ARG A 158 15.33 37.54 15.44
C ARG A 158 15.96 36.89 16.66
#